data_AF-A0A963SII8-F1
#
_entry.id   AF-A0A963SII8-F1
#
_cell.length_a   1.000
_cell.length_b   1.000
_cell.length_c   1.000
_cell.angle_alpha   90.00
_cell.angle_beta   90.00
_cell.angle_gamma   90.00
#
_symmetry.space_group_name_H-M   'P 1'
#
loop_
_entity.id
_entity.type
_entity.pdbx_description
1 polymer ?
#
loop_
_entity_poly.entity_id
_entity_poly.type
_entity_poly.pdbx_seq_one_letter_code
_entity_poly.pdbx_strand_id
1 'polypeptide(L)'
;MYSLSHAIPVNPAGVEPQLTREQVWRGLELKAENAIPFVNGMSQCDVLERDGNTLTREVTFKGSQHKELITLFEPIQVNFDRLDGTGWITNTISDSEAGLLLTFTFGITFPGIEEGTPAEQEHGDNMRGAYTGAVAATLDRVRQMVRDGEL
;
A
#
# COMPACT_ATOMS: atom_id res chain seq x y z
N MET A 1 -4.93 -15.99 -9.72
CA MET A 1 -4.60 -14.86 -8.84
C MET A 1 -5.03 -13.60 -9.55
N TYR A 2 -6.00 -12.89 -8.97
CA TYR A 2 -6.42 -11.58 -9.46
C TYR A 2 -5.30 -10.56 -9.24
N SER A 3 -4.99 -9.76 -10.25
CA SER A 3 -3.93 -8.77 -10.18
C SER A 3 -4.34 -7.44 -10.80
N LEU A 4 -3.77 -6.37 -10.27
CA LEU A 4 -3.99 -5.02 -10.73
C LEU A 4 -2.74 -4.18 -10.51
N SER A 5 -2.41 -3.33 -11.48
CA SER A 5 -1.48 -2.23 -11.34
C SER A 5 -2.20 -0.92 -11.59
N HIS A 6 -2.06 0.04 -10.68
CA HIS A 6 -2.71 1.34 -10.77
C HIS A 6 -1.76 2.44 -10.27
N ALA A 7 -1.58 3.48 -11.08
CA ALA A 7 -0.74 4.63 -10.76
C ALA A 7 -1.59 5.89 -10.56
N ILE A 8 -1.25 6.68 -9.55
CA ILE A 8 -1.83 8.00 -9.33
C ILE A 8 -0.73 9.07 -9.24
N PRO A 9 -1.00 10.31 -9.67
CA PRO A 9 -0.08 11.41 -9.46
C PRO A 9 0.09 11.69 -7.96
N VAL A 10 1.35 11.85 -7.52
CA VAL A 10 1.67 12.27 -6.16
C VAL A 10 1.22 13.70 -5.91
N ASN A 11 1.32 14.58 -6.91
CA ASN A 11 0.93 15.99 -6.81
C ASN A 11 -0.08 16.36 -7.91
N PRO A 12 -1.35 15.92 -7.80
CA PRO A 12 -2.40 16.33 -8.74
C PRO A 12 -2.65 17.84 -8.66
N ALA A 13 -3.11 18.42 -9.76
CA ALA A 13 -3.37 19.85 -9.84
C ALA A 13 -4.36 20.32 -8.76
N GLY A 14 -4.04 21.41 -8.07
CA GLY A 14 -4.89 22.01 -7.03
C GLY A 14 -4.82 21.34 -5.65
N VAL A 15 -3.92 20.37 -5.44
CA VAL A 15 -3.73 19.71 -4.15
C VAL A 15 -2.42 20.15 -3.51
N GLU A 16 -2.52 20.70 -2.30
CA GLU A 16 -1.40 21.21 -1.50
C GLU A 16 -1.38 20.56 -0.10
N PRO A 17 -0.22 20.44 0.57
CA PRO A 17 1.10 20.74 0.06
C PRO A 17 1.53 19.74 -1.02
N GLN A 18 2.36 20.20 -1.95
CA GLN A 18 3.12 19.30 -2.80
C GLN A 18 4.08 18.45 -1.96
N LEU A 19 4.11 17.15 -2.24
CA LEU A 19 5.01 16.21 -1.58
C LEU A 19 6.28 16.02 -2.40
N THR A 20 7.43 15.97 -1.71
CA THR A 20 8.69 15.52 -2.31
C THR A 20 8.77 13.98 -2.33
N ARG A 21 9.72 13.43 -3.08
CA ARG A 21 9.98 11.98 -3.10
C ARG A 21 10.32 11.45 -1.71
N GLU A 22 11.12 12.19 -0.96
CA GLU A 22 11.58 11.83 0.38
C GLU A 22 10.40 11.79 1.36
N GLN A 23 9.47 12.74 1.27
CA GLN A 23 8.26 12.76 2.08
C GLN A 23 7.33 11.58 1.76
N VAL A 24 7.16 11.26 0.47
CA VAL A 24 6.39 10.07 0.07
C VAL A 24 7.05 8.79 0.57
N TRP A 25 8.37 8.67 0.39
CA TRP A 25 9.13 7.52 0.89
C TRP A 25 8.95 7.36 2.39
N ARG A 26 9.14 8.44 3.15
CA ARG A 26 8.97 8.43 4.61
C ARG A 26 7.56 8.03 5.02
N GLY A 27 6.55 8.47 4.28
CA GLY A 27 5.18 8.02 4.43
C GLY A 27 4.98 6.52 4.24
N LEU A 28 5.64 5.93 3.24
CA LEU A 28 5.60 4.48 2.99
C LEU A 28 6.30 3.69 4.09
N GLU A 29 7.43 4.20 4.63
CA GLU A 29 8.09 3.60 5.79
C GLU A 29 7.16 3.59 7.01
N LEU A 30 6.53 4.72 7.31
CA LEU A 30 5.60 4.83 8.44
C LEU A 30 4.39 3.91 8.27
N LYS A 31 3.86 3.77 7.05
CA LYS A 31 2.78 2.83 6.73
C LYS A 31 3.22 1.38 6.85
N ALA A 32 4.48 1.06 6.52
CA ALA A 32 5.04 -0.27 6.72
C ALA A 32 5.09 -0.61 8.21
N GLU A 33 5.53 0.31 9.05
CA GLU A 33 5.62 0.10 10.50
C GLU A 33 4.25 0.10 11.19
N ASN A 34 3.35 0.99 10.79
CA ASN A 34 1.99 1.09 11.32
C ASN A 34 1.01 1.48 10.22
N ALA A 35 0.26 0.50 9.71
CA ALA A 35 -0.72 0.73 8.65
C ALA A 35 -2.06 1.32 9.15
N ILE A 36 -2.32 1.34 10.46
CA ILE A 36 -3.61 1.77 11.02
C ILE A 36 -4.00 3.20 10.57
N PRO A 37 -3.10 4.20 10.60
CA PRO A 37 -3.43 5.56 10.17
C PRO A 37 -3.60 5.73 8.65
N PHE A 38 -3.19 4.74 7.85
CA PHE A 38 -3.09 4.84 6.40
C PHE A 38 -4.13 3.98 5.67
N VAL A 39 -4.64 2.94 6.31
CA VAL A 39 -5.51 1.94 5.68
C VAL A 39 -6.82 1.83 6.46
N ASN A 40 -7.89 2.39 5.90
CA ASN A 40 -9.23 2.27 6.48
C ASN A 40 -9.65 0.81 6.62
N GLY A 41 -10.05 0.41 7.83
CA GLY A 41 -10.42 -0.97 8.15
C GLY A 41 -9.28 -1.82 8.71
N MET A 42 -8.08 -1.25 8.88
CA MET A 42 -7.00 -1.85 9.66
C MET A 42 -7.27 -1.63 11.16
N SER A 43 -7.37 -2.71 11.93
CA SER A 43 -7.64 -2.66 13.38
C SER A 43 -6.47 -3.10 14.25
N GLN A 44 -5.46 -3.74 13.66
CA GLN A 44 -4.26 -4.21 14.34
C GLN A 44 -3.08 -4.11 13.37
N CYS A 45 -1.91 -3.72 13.86
CA CYS A 45 -0.65 -3.69 13.12
C CYS A 45 0.52 -3.78 14.10
N ASP A 46 1.02 -4.99 14.31
CA ASP A 46 2.07 -5.29 15.29
C ASP A 46 3.33 -5.74 14.57
N VAL A 47 4.41 -4.98 14.73
CA VAL A 47 5.74 -5.36 14.25
C VAL A 47 6.27 -6.50 15.13
N LEU A 48 6.59 -7.63 14.51
CA LEU A 48 7.10 -8.82 15.18
C LEU A 48 8.63 -8.87 15.15
N GLU A 49 9.22 -8.49 14.02
CA GLU A 49 10.66 -8.57 13.79
C GLU A 49 11.11 -7.51 12.79
N ARG A 50 12.32 -6.99 12.97
CA ARG A 50 12.99 -6.10 12.03
C ARG A 50 14.41 -6.62 11.80
N ASP A 51 14.77 -6.78 10.53
CA ASP A 51 16.11 -7.17 10.11
C ASP A 51 16.52 -6.39 8.87
N GLY A 52 17.48 -5.48 9.04
CA GLY A 52 17.95 -4.59 7.97
C GLY A 52 16.81 -3.81 7.31
N ASN A 53 16.63 -4.06 6.00
CA ASN A 53 15.59 -3.45 5.18
C ASN A 53 14.27 -4.24 5.17
N THR A 54 14.13 -5.25 6.03
CA THR A 54 12.94 -6.07 6.14
C THR A 54 12.23 -5.90 7.48
N LEU A 55 10.93 -6.13 7.45
CA LEU A 55 10.02 -6.02 8.58
C LEU A 55 9.02 -7.19 8.49
N THR A 56 8.89 -7.99 9.53
CA THR A 56 7.77 -8.92 9.65
C THR A 56 6.73 -8.36 10.61
N ARG A 57 5.46 -8.32 10.20
CA ARG A 57 4.36 -7.83 11.02
C ARG A 57 3.13 -8.71 10.97
N GLU A 58 2.27 -8.59 11.97
CA GLU A 58 0.92 -9.12 11.97
C GLU A 58 -0.09 -7.98 11.86
N VAL A 59 -1.08 -8.13 10.99
CA VAL A 59 -2.12 -7.14 10.74
C VAL A 59 -3.50 -7.77 10.78
N THR A 60 -4.50 -7.00 11.24
CA THR A 60 -5.91 -7.39 11.11
C THR A 60 -6.63 -6.37 10.24
N PHE A 61 -7.06 -6.80 9.06
CA PHE A 61 -7.79 -5.98 8.09
C PHE A 61 -9.21 -6.51 7.91
N LYS A 62 -10.22 -5.69 8.25
CA LYS A 62 -11.64 -6.06 8.17
C LYS A 62 -11.98 -7.39 8.84
N GLY A 63 -11.30 -7.71 9.95
CA GLY A 63 -11.48 -8.95 10.72
C GLY A 63 -10.69 -10.15 10.21
N SER A 64 -9.96 -10.03 9.10
CA SER A 64 -9.02 -11.05 8.61
C SER A 64 -7.61 -10.74 9.08
N GLN A 65 -6.97 -11.71 9.73
CA GLN A 65 -5.59 -11.59 10.18
C GLN A 65 -4.62 -12.08 9.11
N HIS A 66 -3.53 -11.35 8.90
CA HIS A 66 -2.47 -11.70 7.98
C HIS A 66 -1.11 -11.46 8.63
N LYS A 67 -0.14 -12.33 8.33
CA LYS A 67 1.27 -12.09 8.63
C LYS A 67 1.98 -11.69 7.34
N GLU A 68 2.67 -10.56 7.39
CA GLU A 68 3.31 -9.95 6.22
C GLU A 68 4.82 -9.84 6.44
N LEU A 69 5.60 -10.22 5.43
CA LEU A 69 7.00 -9.83 5.29
C LEU A 69 7.06 -8.61 4.37
N ILE A 70 7.65 -7.55 4.86
CA ILE A 70 7.80 -6.28 4.16
C ILE A 70 9.27 -6.09 3.83
N THR A 71 9.55 -5.72 2.59
CA THR A 71 10.91 -5.38 2.15
C THR A 71 10.93 -3.95 1.61
N LEU A 72 11.83 -3.14 2.14
CA LEU A 72 12.05 -1.75 1.76
C LEU A 72 13.22 -1.68 0.75
N PHE A 73 12.93 -1.16 -0.44
CA PHE A 73 13.92 -0.85 -1.48
C PHE A 73 14.00 0.67 -1.62
N GLU A 74 14.73 1.29 -0.70
CA GLU A 74 14.83 2.74 -0.60
C GLU A 74 15.46 3.39 -1.84
N PRO A 75 14.97 4.58 -2.29
CA PRO A 75 13.71 5.26 -1.91
C PRO A 75 12.61 5.03 -2.95
N ILE A 76 12.57 3.82 -3.54
CA ILE A 76 11.82 3.56 -4.78
C ILE A 76 10.61 2.68 -4.53
N GLN A 77 10.71 1.66 -3.69
CA GLN A 77 9.66 0.64 -3.61
C GLN A 77 9.55 0.00 -2.24
N VAL A 78 8.32 -0.32 -1.84
CA VAL A 78 8.02 -1.19 -0.71
C VAL A 78 7.26 -2.41 -1.21
N ASN A 79 7.72 -3.60 -0.84
CA ASN A 79 7.02 -4.86 -1.07
C ASN A 79 6.38 -5.34 0.22
N PHE A 80 5.15 -5.85 0.14
CA PHE A 80 4.41 -6.49 1.22
C PHE A 80 4.00 -7.88 0.72
N ASP A 81 4.58 -8.92 1.30
CA ASP A 81 4.32 -10.31 0.94
C ASP A 81 3.55 -10.98 2.09
N ARG A 82 2.35 -11.51 1.84
CA ARG A 82 1.64 -12.31 2.83
C ARG A 82 2.32 -13.67 2.95
N LEU A 83 2.73 -14.03 4.16
CA LEU A 83 3.48 -15.26 4.40
C LEU A 83 2.68 -16.54 4.21
N ASP A 84 1.35 -16.45 4.15
CA ASP A 84 0.45 -17.55 3.77
C ASP A 84 0.37 -17.77 2.25
N GLY A 85 1.06 -16.95 1.45
CA GLY A 85 1.06 -17.02 -0.01
C GLY A 85 -0.22 -16.49 -0.67
N THR A 86 -1.16 -15.92 0.09
CA THR A 86 -2.45 -15.45 -0.44
C THR A 86 -2.36 -14.13 -1.19
N GLY A 87 -1.21 -13.48 -1.18
CA GLY A 87 -0.99 -12.33 -2.02
C GLY A 87 0.22 -11.49 -1.66
N TRP A 88 0.45 -10.50 -2.51
CA TRP A 88 1.52 -9.53 -2.39
C TRP A 88 1.06 -8.18 -2.91
N ILE A 89 1.72 -7.13 -2.43
CA ILE A 89 1.49 -5.74 -2.80
C ILE A 89 2.84 -5.06 -2.98
N THR A 90 2.99 -4.22 -4.00
CA THR A 90 4.12 -3.31 -4.16
C THR A 90 3.63 -1.86 -4.23
N ASN A 91 4.37 -0.94 -3.60
CA ASN A 91 4.15 0.50 -3.68
C ASN A 91 5.41 1.10 -4.27
N THR A 92 5.35 1.60 -5.51
CA THR A 92 6.52 2.07 -6.28
C THR A 92 6.39 3.55 -6.59
N ILE A 93 7.43 4.32 -6.29
CA ILE A 93 7.53 5.76 -6.59
C ILE A 93 8.34 5.94 -7.87
N SER A 94 7.73 6.50 -8.92
CA SER A 94 8.37 6.70 -10.22
C SER A 94 8.27 8.13 -10.72
N ASP A 95 9.26 8.58 -11.49
CA ASP A 95 9.18 9.83 -12.24
C ASP A 95 8.36 9.62 -13.53
N SER A 96 7.64 10.66 -13.96
CA SER A 96 6.91 10.70 -15.23
C SER A 96 6.90 12.12 -15.80
N GLU A 97 6.44 12.28 -17.05
CA GLU A 97 6.25 13.61 -17.65
C GLU A 97 5.25 14.49 -16.87
N ALA A 98 4.34 13.86 -16.11
CA ALA A 98 3.38 14.55 -15.25
C ALA A 98 3.90 14.78 -13.81
N GLY A 99 5.16 14.46 -13.53
CA GLY A 99 5.77 14.50 -12.19
C GLY A 99 5.79 13.13 -11.50
N LEU A 100 5.91 13.14 -10.17
CA LEU A 100 5.97 11.91 -9.36
C LEU A 100 4.66 11.13 -9.43
N LEU A 101 4.76 9.82 -9.61
CA LEU A 101 3.65 8.87 -9.50
C LEU A 101 3.89 7.91 -8.34
N LEU A 102 2.81 7.54 -7.66
CA LEU A 102 2.78 6.40 -6.76
C LEU A 102 1.96 5.29 -7.41
N THR A 103 2.63 4.17 -7.70
CA THR A 103 2.02 3.00 -8.34
C THR A 103 1.82 1.90 -7.31
N PHE A 104 0.60 1.40 -7.23
CA PHE A 104 0.23 0.25 -6.42
C PHE A 104 0.00 -0.94 -7.35
N THR A 105 0.76 -2.01 -7.15
CA THR A 105 0.56 -3.27 -7.86
C THR A 105 0.30 -4.36 -6.85
N PHE A 106 -0.64 -5.25 -7.13
CA PHE A 106 -0.88 -6.39 -6.25
C PHE A 106 -1.32 -7.62 -7.02
N GLY A 107 -1.13 -8.76 -6.38
CA GLY A 107 -1.75 -10.02 -6.73
C GLY A 107 -2.32 -10.66 -5.48
N ILE A 108 -3.59 -11.06 -5.49
CA ILE A 108 -4.27 -11.69 -4.36
C ILE A 108 -5.09 -12.89 -4.80
N THR A 109 -5.20 -13.88 -3.93
CA THR A 109 -6.13 -14.99 -4.05
C THR A 109 -7.27 -14.79 -3.07
N PHE A 110 -8.46 -15.26 -3.45
CA PHE A 110 -9.66 -15.16 -2.63
C PHE A 110 -10.03 -16.54 -2.10
N PRO A 111 -10.02 -16.76 -0.77
CA PRO A 111 -10.43 -18.04 -0.21
C PRO A 111 -11.81 -18.47 -0.70
N GLY A 112 -11.91 -19.69 -1.25
CA GLY A 112 -13.16 -20.24 -1.75
C GLY A 112 -13.56 -19.82 -3.16
N ILE A 113 -12.74 -19.04 -3.87
CA ILE A 113 -12.93 -18.71 -5.28
C ILE A 113 -11.79 -19.31 -6.10
N GLU A 114 -12.13 -20.09 -7.13
CA GLU A 114 -11.14 -20.70 -8.01
C GLU A 114 -10.46 -19.65 -8.91
N GLU A 115 -9.14 -19.75 -9.03
CA GLU A 115 -8.33 -18.82 -9.81
C GLU A 115 -8.58 -18.93 -11.32
N GLY A 116 -8.44 -17.81 -12.04
CA GLY A 116 -8.63 -17.75 -13.49
C GLY A 116 -10.10 -17.83 -13.93
N THR A 117 -11.04 -17.81 -12.99
CA THR A 117 -12.48 -17.86 -13.28
C THR A 117 -13.07 -16.46 -13.46
N PRO A 118 -14.19 -16.32 -14.19
CA PRO A 118 -14.94 -15.06 -14.24
C PRO A 118 -15.39 -14.57 -12.85
N ALA A 119 -15.66 -15.49 -11.92
CA ALA A 119 -16.03 -15.15 -10.54
C ALA A 119 -14.86 -14.49 -9.78
N GLU A 120 -13.61 -14.94 -9.99
CA GLU A 120 -12.41 -14.29 -9.44
C GLU A 120 -12.29 -12.85 -9.96
N GLN A 121 -12.51 -12.64 -11.26
CA GLN A 121 -12.44 -11.32 -11.88
C GLN A 121 -13.53 -10.38 -11.37
N GLU A 122 -14.79 -10.84 -11.33
CA GLU A 122 -15.91 -10.04 -10.82
C GLU A 122 -15.71 -9.65 -9.35
N HIS A 123 -15.25 -10.59 -8.52
CA HIS A 123 -14.93 -10.30 -7.12
C HIS A 123 -13.80 -9.28 -6.99
N GLY A 124 -12.72 -9.46 -7.74
CA GLY A 124 -11.59 -8.54 -7.76
C GLY A 124 -11.96 -7.13 -8.24
N ASP A 125 -12.78 -7.03 -9.28
CA ASP A 125 -13.26 -5.76 -9.82
C ASP A 125 -14.15 -4.99 -8.83
N ASN A 126 -15.01 -5.70 -8.09
CA ASN A 126 -15.80 -5.10 -7.01
C ASN A 126 -14.91 -4.54 -5.88
N MET A 127 -13.71 -5.09 -5.68
CA MET A 127 -12.76 -4.61 -4.67
C MET A 127 -11.79 -3.54 -5.21
N ARG A 128 -11.69 -3.35 -6.52
CA ARG A 128 -10.79 -2.40 -7.19
C ARG A 128 -10.82 -1.02 -6.54
N GLY A 129 -12.01 -0.48 -6.31
CA GLY A 129 -12.19 0.86 -5.72
C GLY A 129 -11.60 1.00 -4.31
N ALA A 130 -11.66 -0.07 -3.50
CA ALA A 130 -11.07 -0.08 -2.17
C ALA A 130 -9.53 -0.05 -2.25
N TYR A 131 -8.94 -0.81 -3.19
CA TYR A 131 -7.49 -0.83 -3.39
C TYR A 131 -6.97 0.50 -3.91
N THR A 132 -7.62 1.08 -4.94
CA THR A 132 -7.22 2.40 -5.46
C THR A 132 -7.42 3.50 -4.42
N GLY A 133 -8.47 3.43 -3.60
CA GLY A 133 -8.73 4.39 -2.52
C GLY A 133 -7.66 4.37 -1.41
N ALA A 134 -7.09 3.21 -1.09
CA ALA A 134 -6.02 3.10 -0.10
C ALA A 134 -4.72 3.83 -0.51
N VAL A 135 -4.46 3.92 -1.83
CA VAL A 135 -3.30 4.67 -2.36
C VAL A 135 -3.49 6.17 -2.14
N ALA A 136 -4.66 6.69 -2.51
CA ALA A 136 -5.00 8.09 -2.28
C ALA A 136 -4.95 8.44 -0.78
N ALA A 137 -5.53 7.59 0.08
CA ALA A 137 -5.49 7.77 1.54
C ALA A 137 -4.06 7.79 2.09
N THR A 138 -3.15 7.01 1.51
CA THR A 138 -1.73 7.03 1.89
C THR A 138 -1.14 8.43 1.64
N LEU A 139 -1.29 8.97 0.43
CA LEU A 139 -0.78 10.31 0.10
C LEU A 139 -1.45 11.41 0.93
N ASP A 140 -2.75 11.29 1.20
CA ASP A 140 -3.48 12.28 2.01
C ASP A 140 -2.99 12.29 3.45
N ARG A 141 -2.71 11.12 4.04
CA ARG A 141 -2.10 11.06 5.38
C ARG A 141 -0.71 11.69 5.38
N VAL A 142 0.13 11.43 4.37
CA VAL A 142 1.46 12.06 4.25
C VAL A 142 1.36 13.57 4.15
N ARG A 143 0.44 14.10 3.31
CA ARG A 143 0.19 15.54 3.25
C ARG A 143 -0.24 16.12 4.59
N GLN A 144 -1.09 15.40 5.32
CA GLN A 144 -1.52 15.83 6.64
C GLN A 144 -0.32 15.92 7.61
N MET A 145 0.55 14.91 7.63
CA MET A 145 1.79 14.92 8.43
C MET A 145 2.69 16.10 8.10
N VAL A 146 2.85 16.44 6.81
CA VAL A 146 3.62 17.61 6.38
C VAL A 146 2.98 18.92 6.88
N ARG A 147 1.65 19.04 6.81
CA ARG A 147 0.95 20.23 7.35
C ARG A 147 1.13 20.35 8.87
N ASP A 148 1.16 19.22 9.57
CA ASP A 148 1.31 19.16 11.02
C ASP A 148 2.77 19.32 11.48
N GLY A 149 3.73 19.38 10.54
CA GLY A 149 5.17 19.47 10.83
C GLY A 149 5.78 18.17 11.36
N GLU A 150 5.09 17.03 11.15
CA GLU A 150 5.55 15.69 11.49
C GLU A 150 6.50 15.11 10.40
N LEU A 151 6.47 15.69 9.19
CA LEU A 151 7.27 15.36 8.00
C LEU A 151 7.73 16.59 7.23
#